data_AF-A0AAX6ESD0-F1
#
_entry.id   AF-A0AAX6ESD0-F1
#
_cell.length_a   1.000
_cell.length_b   1.000
_cell.length_c   1.000
_cell.angle_alpha   90.00
_cell.angle_beta   90.00
_cell.angle_gamma   90.00
#
_symmetry.space_group_name_H-M   'P 1'
#
loop_
_entity.id
_entity.type
_entity.pdbx_description
1 polymer ?
#
loop_
_entity_poly.entity_id
_entity_poly.type
_entity_poly.pdbx_seq_one_letter_code
_entity_poly.pdbx_strand_id
1 'polypeptide(L)'
;MYGKSKVAAEQLISETCSNFAILRSSIIYGPQTISPVAKSLPIQWIDSVLSQGQAVEFFHDEFRCPVYVKDVVNTILALTKRWISGAEQMQLLLNVGGPDRLSRVQMAEAVADFRGYDHSLIKAVSASSVDRGVVSPADISMDIG
;
A
#
# COMPACT_ATOMS: atom_id res chain seq x y z
N MET A 1 -8.15 14.68 5.63
CA MET A 1 -6.94 15.43 6.04
C MET A 1 -5.68 14.85 5.39
N TYR A 2 -5.35 13.56 5.63
CA TYR A 2 -4.10 12.94 5.14
C TYR A 2 -3.81 13.08 3.63
N GLY A 3 -4.78 12.72 2.76
CA GLY A 3 -4.58 12.80 1.31
C GLY A 3 -4.33 14.22 0.78
N LYS A 4 -5.04 15.22 1.34
CA LYS A 4 -4.91 16.62 0.92
C LYS A 4 -3.50 17.17 1.21
N SER A 5 -2.94 16.85 2.38
CA SER A 5 -1.58 17.28 2.74
C SER A 5 -0.51 16.65 1.85
N LYS A 6 -0.70 15.39 1.42
CA LYS A 6 0.24 14.71 0.51
C LYS A 6 0.18 15.30 -0.89
N VAL A 7 -1.01 15.56 -1.43
CA VAL A 7 -1.16 16.22 -2.74
C VAL A 7 -0.53 17.61 -2.74
N ALA A 8 -0.74 18.40 -1.68
CA ALA A 8 -0.11 19.71 -1.55
C ALA A 8 1.43 19.62 -1.52
N ALA A 9 1.98 18.60 -0.86
CA ALA A 9 3.43 18.38 -0.85
C ALA A 9 3.96 17.97 -2.24
N GLU A 10 3.22 17.13 -2.98
CA GLU A 10 3.58 16.76 -4.35
C GLU A 10 3.60 17.98 -5.28
N GLN A 11 2.59 18.85 -5.17
CA GLN A 11 2.53 20.12 -5.91
C GLN A 11 3.71 21.03 -5.56
N LEU A 12 3.96 21.24 -4.27
CA LEU A 12 5.07 22.07 -3.80
C LEU A 12 6.43 21.56 -4.31
N ILE A 13 6.68 20.25 -4.24
CA ILE A 13 7.91 19.64 -4.77
C ILE A 13 8.02 19.88 -6.28
N SER A 14 6.93 19.67 -7.00
CA SER A 14 6.91 19.84 -8.47
C SER A 14 7.13 21.30 -8.89
N GLU A 15 6.69 22.27 -8.08
CA GLU A 15 6.84 23.71 -8.34
C GLU A 15 8.21 24.25 -7.93
N THR A 16 8.83 23.70 -6.89
CA THR A 16 10.05 24.27 -6.27
C THR A 16 11.33 23.51 -6.58
N CYS A 17 11.24 22.22 -6.92
CA CYS A 17 12.39 21.39 -7.22
C CYS A 17 12.51 21.17 -8.73
N SER A 18 13.66 21.53 -9.32
CA SER A 18 13.95 21.26 -10.73
C SER A 18 14.26 19.79 -11.02
N ASN A 19 14.56 19.01 -9.98
CA ASN A 19 14.90 17.59 -10.06
C ASN A 19 14.21 16.86 -8.89
N PHE A 20 13.33 15.91 -9.18
CA PHE A 20 12.58 15.12 -8.19
C PHE A 20 12.07 13.79 -8.77
N ALA A 21 11.80 12.84 -7.88
CA ALA A 21 10.97 11.68 -8.16
C ALA A 21 9.94 11.49 -7.04
N ILE A 22 8.67 11.46 -7.40
CA ILE A 22 7.53 11.24 -6.51
C ILE A 22 7.01 9.83 -6.79
N LEU A 23 7.05 8.97 -5.76
CA LEU A 23 6.55 7.60 -5.84
C LEU A 23 5.27 7.49 -5.00
N ARG A 24 4.15 7.25 -5.66
CA ARG A 24 2.86 6.95 -5.02
C ARG A 24 2.76 5.45 -4.81
N SER A 25 2.34 5.02 -3.63
CA SER A 25 2.18 3.59 -3.35
C SER A 25 0.98 3.35 -2.45
N SER A 26 0.38 2.17 -2.55
CA SER A 26 -0.73 1.73 -1.72
C SER A 26 -0.37 0.41 -1.04
N ILE A 27 -0.42 0.39 0.31
CA ILE A 27 -0.11 -0.81 1.12
C ILE A 27 1.26 -1.41 0.78
N ILE A 28 2.29 -0.88 1.41
CA ILE A 28 3.62 -1.50 1.38
C ILE A 28 3.64 -2.61 2.44
N TYR A 29 4.04 -3.82 2.05
CA TYR A 29 4.15 -4.95 2.97
C TYR A 29 5.55 -5.57 2.94
N GLY A 30 5.90 -6.27 4.02
CA GLY A 30 7.19 -6.91 4.17
C GLY A 30 7.52 -7.25 5.62
N PRO A 31 8.72 -7.77 5.88
CA PRO A 31 9.19 -8.02 7.24
C PRO A 31 9.19 -6.72 8.06
N GLN A 32 9.05 -6.85 9.38
CA GLN A 32 9.18 -5.69 10.26
C GLN A 32 10.56 -5.05 10.13
N THR A 33 10.60 -3.73 10.18
CA THR A 33 11.83 -2.95 10.22
C THR A 33 12.55 -3.16 11.54
N ILE A 34 13.88 -3.00 11.53
CA ILE A 34 14.76 -3.11 12.72
C ILE A 34 14.28 -2.18 13.85
N SER A 35 13.68 -1.05 13.49
CA SER A 35 12.91 -0.20 14.42
C SER A 35 11.42 -0.49 14.21
N PRO A 36 10.71 -1.10 15.18
CA PRO A 36 9.30 -1.42 15.02
C PRO A 36 8.46 -0.15 14.90
N VAL A 37 7.67 -0.08 13.82
CA VAL A 37 6.68 0.99 13.67
C VAL A 37 5.57 0.74 14.68
N ALA A 38 5.14 1.77 15.41
CA ALA A 38 4.09 1.66 16.43
C ALA A 38 2.72 1.16 15.89
N LYS A 39 2.53 1.17 14.56
CA LYS A 39 1.33 0.67 13.89
C LYS A 39 1.65 -0.60 13.12
N SER A 40 0.85 -1.63 13.31
CA SER A 40 0.91 -2.85 12.51
C SER A 40 0.63 -2.54 11.04
N LEU A 41 1.43 -3.10 10.14
CA LEU A 41 1.15 -3.05 8.71
C LEU A 41 -0.11 -3.87 8.41
N PRO A 42 -0.93 -3.50 7.39
CA PRO A 42 -2.20 -4.17 7.12
C PRO A 42 -2.09 -5.70 7.01
N ILE A 43 -1.08 -6.20 6.30
CA ILE A 43 -0.85 -7.65 6.14
C ILE A 43 -0.42 -8.31 7.45
N GLN A 44 0.38 -7.64 8.28
CA GLN A 44 0.79 -8.17 9.59
C GLN A 44 -0.38 -8.21 10.58
N TRP A 45 -1.29 -7.24 10.48
CA TRP A 45 -2.51 -7.25 11.28
C TRP A 45 -3.44 -8.39 10.87
N ILE A 46 -3.63 -8.61 9.55
CA ILE A 46 -4.38 -9.77 9.02
C ILE A 46 -3.78 -11.09 9.55
N ASP A 47 -2.47 -11.29 9.41
CA ASP A 47 -1.78 -12.49 9.91
C ASP A 47 -2.00 -12.68 11.42
N SER A 48 -1.92 -11.59 12.19
CA SER A 48 -2.12 -11.62 13.64
C SER A 48 -3.54 -12.05 14.05
N VAL A 49 -4.59 -11.48 13.43
CA VAL A 49 -5.98 -11.83 13.82
C VAL A 49 -6.37 -13.24 13.37
N LEU A 50 -5.95 -13.66 12.18
CA LEU A 50 -6.26 -14.99 11.67
C LEU A 50 -5.49 -16.08 12.41
N SER A 51 -4.23 -15.85 12.76
CA SER A 51 -3.44 -16.81 13.58
C SER A 51 -4.03 -17.05 14.98
N GLN A 52 -4.81 -16.09 15.49
CA GLN A 52 -5.52 -16.19 16.76
C GLN A 52 -6.90 -16.87 16.64
N GLY A 53 -7.29 -17.31 15.44
CA GLY A 53 -8.61 -17.91 15.21
C GLY A 53 -9.76 -16.91 15.32
N GLN A 54 -9.49 -15.61 15.18
CA GLN A 54 -10.51 -14.58 15.32
C GLN A 54 -11.24 -14.39 13.99
N ALA A 55 -12.58 -14.50 14.02
CA ALA A 55 -13.40 -14.16 12.87
C ALA A 55 -13.51 -12.62 12.74
N VAL A 56 -13.09 -12.09 11.60
CA VAL A 56 -12.94 -10.64 11.36
C VAL A 56 -13.60 -10.25 10.05
N GLU A 57 -14.15 -9.04 10.02
CA GLU A 57 -14.78 -8.45 8.85
C GLU A 57 -13.78 -7.71 7.96
N PHE A 58 -13.83 -7.97 6.66
CA PHE A 58 -12.98 -7.37 5.64
C PHE A 58 -13.82 -6.79 4.51
N PHE A 59 -13.40 -5.63 3.99
CA PHE A 59 -14.13 -4.94 2.91
C PHE A 59 -13.92 -5.61 1.56
N HIS A 60 -15.01 -6.07 0.95
CA HIS A 60 -14.97 -6.66 -0.39
C HIS A 60 -14.92 -5.60 -1.51
N ASP A 61 -15.24 -4.34 -1.20
CA ASP A 61 -15.39 -3.22 -2.13
C ASP A 61 -14.29 -2.14 -1.97
N GLU A 62 -13.24 -2.41 -1.19
CA GLU A 62 -12.05 -1.57 -1.10
C GLU A 62 -10.83 -2.19 -1.80
N PHE A 63 -10.42 -1.63 -2.93
CA PHE A 63 -9.37 -2.19 -3.80
C PHE A 63 -8.08 -1.39 -3.76
N ARG A 64 -6.95 -2.10 -3.69
CA ARG A 64 -5.58 -1.55 -3.63
C ARG A 64 -4.66 -2.42 -4.46
N CYS A 65 -3.43 -1.96 -4.67
CA CYS A 65 -2.35 -2.75 -5.28
C CYS A 65 -1.20 -2.90 -4.28
N PRO A 66 -1.24 -3.89 -3.35
CA PRO A 66 -0.20 -4.09 -2.36
C PRO A 66 1.16 -4.32 -3.01
N VAL A 67 2.20 -3.66 -2.52
CA VAL A 67 3.56 -3.78 -3.08
C VAL A 67 4.53 -4.30 -2.03
N TYR A 68 5.42 -5.19 -2.44
CA TYR A 68 6.44 -5.70 -1.55
C TYR A 68 7.53 -4.64 -1.34
N VAL A 69 7.98 -4.48 -0.10
CA VAL A 69 8.95 -3.44 0.27
C VAL A 69 10.25 -3.51 -0.54
N LYS A 70 10.71 -4.71 -0.91
CA LYS A 70 11.93 -4.84 -1.72
C LYS A 70 11.75 -4.26 -3.12
N ASP A 71 10.55 -4.34 -3.71
CA ASP A 71 10.29 -3.80 -5.05
C ASP A 71 10.28 -2.27 -5.03
N VAL A 72 9.73 -1.67 -3.95
CA VAL A 72 9.82 -0.23 -3.71
C VAL A 72 11.28 0.20 -3.56
N VAL A 73 12.07 -0.51 -2.75
CA VAL A 73 13.50 -0.23 -2.56
C VAL A 73 14.27 -0.35 -3.87
N ASN A 74 14.02 -1.38 -4.66
CA ASN A 74 14.65 -1.58 -5.97
C ASN A 74 14.34 -0.43 -6.92
N THR A 75 13.09 0.04 -6.94
CA THR A 75 12.67 1.21 -7.72
C THR A 75 13.44 2.46 -7.31
N ILE A 76 13.49 2.74 -6.00
CA ILE A 76 14.24 3.88 -5.46
C ILE A 76 15.72 3.79 -5.85
N LEU A 77 16.36 2.63 -5.68
CA LEU A 77 17.77 2.42 -6.03
C LEU A 77 18.03 2.64 -7.52
N ALA A 78 17.15 2.19 -8.41
CA ALA A 78 17.27 2.42 -9.85
C ALA A 78 17.20 3.91 -10.19
N LEU A 79 16.25 4.63 -9.60
CA LEU A 79 16.09 6.08 -9.79
C LEU A 79 17.28 6.86 -9.22
N THR A 80 17.79 6.48 -8.05
CA THR A 80 18.99 7.10 -7.45
C THR A 80 20.23 6.87 -8.32
N LYS A 81 20.44 5.67 -8.87
CA LYS A 81 21.56 5.40 -9.79
C LYS A 81 21.49 6.29 -11.04
N ARG A 82 20.30 6.42 -11.63
CA ARG A 82 20.06 7.32 -12.77
C ARG A 82 20.37 8.77 -12.40
N TRP A 83 19.92 9.22 -11.23
CA TRP A 83 20.22 10.57 -10.74
C TRP A 83 21.73 10.81 -10.61
N ILE A 84 22.45 9.90 -9.95
CA ILE A 84 23.90 10.03 -9.71
C ILE A 84 24.70 10.00 -11.03
N SER A 85 24.24 9.23 -12.03
CA SER A 85 24.90 9.15 -13.33
C SER A 85 24.88 10.45 -14.14
N GLY A 86 24.13 11.47 -13.70
CA GLY A 86 24.07 12.77 -14.36
C GLY A 86 23.37 12.75 -15.72
N ALA A 87 22.62 11.67 -16.01
CA ALA A 87 22.06 11.42 -17.33
C ALA A 87 21.05 12.49 -17.78
N GLU A 88 20.31 13.12 -16.86
CA GLU A 88 19.42 14.28 -17.09
C GLU A 88 18.72 14.70 -15.77
N GLN A 89 18.11 15.90 -15.73
CA GLN A 89 17.17 16.25 -14.66
C GLN A 89 15.96 15.32 -14.73
N MET A 90 15.60 14.73 -13.59
CA MET A 90 14.46 13.84 -13.46
C MET A 90 13.30 14.62 -12.86
N GLN A 91 12.15 14.66 -13.53
CA GLN A 91 10.90 15.19 -12.99
C GLN A 91 9.85 14.11 -13.17
N LEU A 92 9.78 13.22 -12.18
CA LEU A 92 9.10 11.95 -12.32
C LEU A 92 8.00 11.79 -11.27
N LEU A 93 6.83 11.36 -11.71
CA LEU A 93 5.74 10.92 -10.85
C LEU A 93 5.35 9.51 -11.29
N LEU A 94 5.52 8.52 -10.41
CA LEU A 94 5.20 7.12 -10.68
C LEU A 94 4.30 6.54 -9.61
N ASN A 95 3.41 5.65 -10.04
CA ASN A 95 2.76 4.72 -9.15
C ASN A 95 3.62 3.46 -8.98
N VAL A 96 3.82 3.04 -7.75
CA VAL A 96 4.61 1.88 -7.36
C VAL A 96 3.70 0.95 -6.57
N GLY A 97 3.02 0.08 -7.32
CA GLY A 97 2.11 -0.96 -6.85
C GLY A 97 2.60 -2.35 -7.18
N GLY A 98 2.08 -3.34 -6.48
CA GLY A 98 2.13 -4.72 -6.97
C GLY A 98 1.20 -4.89 -8.18
N PRO A 99 1.38 -5.99 -8.94
CA PRO A 99 0.62 -6.24 -10.16
C PRO A 99 -0.86 -6.51 -9.92
N ASP A 100 -1.21 -6.97 -8.71
CA ASP A 100 -2.57 -7.42 -8.41
C ASP A 100 -3.41 -6.33 -7.76
N ARG A 101 -4.58 -6.08 -8.36
CA ARG A 101 -5.66 -5.30 -7.73
C ARG A 101 -6.45 -6.20 -6.80
N LEU A 102 -6.30 -6.00 -5.50
CA LEU A 102 -6.92 -6.84 -4.46
C LEU A 102 -7.86 -6.04 -3.58
N SER A 103 -9.02 -6.63 -3.26
CA SER A 103 -9.87 -6.19 -2.15
C SER A 103 -9.26 -6.54 -0.80
N ARG A 104 -9.79 -6.01 0.31
CA ARG A 104 -9.32 -6.41 1.66
C ARG A 104 -9.63 -7.87 1.96
N VAL A 105 -10.75 -8.37 1.46
CA VAL A 105 -11.11 -9.80 1.53
C VAL A 105 -10.06 -10.63 0.80
N GLN A 106 -9.74 -10.28 -0.45
CA GLN A 106 -8.74 -11.01 -1.24
C GLN A 106 -7.34 -10.98 -0.61
N MET A 107 -6.96 -9.87 0.04
CA MET A 107 -5.72 -9.82 0.82
C MET A 107 -5.74 -10.78 2.02
N ALA A 108 -6.88 -10.89 2.72
CA ALA A 108 -7.03 -11.80 3.85
C ALA A 108 -7.01 -13.27 3.41
N GLU A 109 -7.71 -13.59 2.31
CA GLU A 109 -7.71 -14.92 1.68
C GLU A 109 -6.29 -15.33 1.27
N ALA A 110 -5.54 -14.43 0.61
CA ALA A 110 -4.15 -14.70 0.24
C ALA A 110 -3.23 -14.99 1.44
N VAL A 111 -3.44 -14.30 2.57
CA VAL A 111 -2.72 -14.59 3.81
C VAL A 111 -3.14 -15.95 4.38
N ALA A 112 -4.44 -16.25 4.41
CA ALA A 112 -4.96 -17.51 4.90
C ALA A 112 -4.44 -18.70 4.07
N ASP A 113 -4.43 -18.59 2.74
CA ASP A 113 -3.89 -19.60 1.83
C ASP A 113 -2.41 -19.85 2.09
N PHE A 114 -1.62 -18.78 2.22
CA PHE A 114 -0.18 -18.90 2.45
C PHE A 114 0.17 -19.49 3.82
N ARG A 115 -0.65 -19.23 4.84
CA ARG A 115 -0.41 -19.66 6.23
C ARG A 115 -1.14 -20.94 6.64
N GLY A 116 -2.13 -21.37 5.85
CA GLY A 116 -3.03 -22.47 6.20
C GLY A 116 -4.05 -22.10 7.28
N TYR A 117 -4.52 -20.84 7.32
CA TYR A 117 -5.57 -20.43 8.24
C TYR A 117 -6.97 -20.78 7.72
N ASP A 118 -7.94 -20.89 8.63
CA ASP A 118 -9.32 -21.19 8.26
C ASP A 118 -10.00 -19.98 7.58
N HIS A 119 -10.47 -20.19 6.35
CA HIS A 119 -11.20 -19.20 5.56
C HIS A 119 -12.54 -18.80 6.21
N SER A 120 -13.13 -19.64 7.06
CA SER A 120 -14.38 -19.33 7.76
C SER A 120 -14.28 -18.11 8.69
N LEU A 121 -13.04 -17.71 9.04
CA LEU A 121 -12.73 -16.54 9.85
C LEU A 121 -12.83 -15.22 9.06
N ILE A 122 -12.90 -15.27 7.72
CA ILE A 122 -12.91 -14.10 6.85
C ILE A 122 -14.36 -13.76 6.51
N LYS A 123 -14.89 -12.66 7.07
CA LYS A 123 -16.25 -12.19 6.80
C LYS A 123 -16.24 -11.02 5.82
N ALA A 124 -16.80 -11.21 4.63
CA ALA A 124 -16.93 -10.13 3.65
C ALA A 124 -18.04 -9.15 4.04
N VAL A 125 -17.71 -7.86 4.12
CA VAL A 125 -18.68 -6.77 4.37
C VAL A 125 -18.46 -5.60 3.41
N SER A 126 -19.47 -4.75 3.22
CA SER A 126 -19.33 -3.54 2.40
C SER A 126 -18.68 -2.43 3.22
N ALA A 127 -17.86 -1.60 2.58
CA ALA A 127 -17.30 -0.43 3.23
C ALA A 127 -18.39 0.53 3.75
N SER A 128 -19.54 0.56 3.08
CA SER A 128 -20.70 1.37 3.46
C SER A 128 -21.41 0.90 4.73
N SER A 129 -21.22 -0.36 5.16
CA SER A 129 -21.88 -0.91 6.34
C SER A 129 -21.17 -0.57 7.66
N VAL A 130 -20.03 0.11 7.61
CA VAL A 130 -19.21 0.45 8.78
C VAL A 130 -18.92 1.95 8.80
N ASP A 131 -19.35 2.64 9.86
CA ASP A 131 -18.98 4.04 10.09
C ASP A 131 -17.58 4.12 10.73
N ARG A 132 -16.63 4.70 9.99
CA ARG A 132 -15.21 4.79 10.40
C ARG A 132 -14.74 6.22 10.63
N GLY A 133 -15.66 7.19 10.59
CA GLY A 133 -15.37 8.63 10.72
C GLY A 133 -14.50 9.24 9.60
N VAL A 134 -13.92 8.43 8.72
CA VAL A 134 -13.12 8.84 7.56
C VAL A 134 -13.49 7.97 6.36
N VAL A 135 -13.97 8.62 5.31
CA VAL A 135 -14.25 7.96 4.02
C VAL A 135 -12.93 7.73 3.29
N SER A 136 -12.55 6.46 3.14
CA SER A 136 -11.48 6.05 2.24
C SER A 136 -12.07 5.83 0.84
N PRO A 137 -11.37 6.19 -0.25
CA PRO A 137 -11.86 5.85 -1.59
C PRO A 137 -11.96 4.33 -1.75
N ALA A 138 -13.04 3.89 -2.40
CA ALA A 138 -13.31 2.49 -2.68
C ALA A 138 -12.16 1.89 -3.49
N ASP A 139 -11.76 2.55 -4.57
CA ASP A 139 -10.67 2.10 -5.42
C ASP A 139 -9.54 3.12 -5.49
N ILE A 140 -8.34 2.69 -5.13
CA ILE A 140 -7.08 3.42 -5.40
C ILE A 140 -6.06 2.48 -6.03
N SER A 141 -6.53 1.49 -6.80
CA SER A 141 -5.67 0.65 -7.63
C SER A 141 -4.81 1.53 -8.51
N MET A 142 -3.55 1.17 -8.61
CA MET A 142 -2.56 1.94 -9.34
C MET A 142 -2.46 1.43 -10.77
N ASP A 143 -2.47 2.36 -11.72
CA ASP A 143 -1.94 2.11 -13.05
C ASP A 143 -0.41 2.10 -12.95
N ILE A 144 0.19 0.94 -13.19
CA ILE A 144 1.64 0.71 -13.06
C ILE A 144 2.32 0.45 -14.42
N GLY A 145 1.59 0.63 -15.53
CA GLY A 145 2.07 0.40 -16.90
C GLY A 145 1.50 -0.85 -17.56
#